data_AF-A0A7T3WZU1-F1
#
_entry.id   AF-A0A7T3WZU1-F1
#
_cell.length_a   1.000
_cell.length_b   1.000
_cell.length_c   1.000
_cell.angle_alpha   90.00
_cell.angle_beta   90.00
_cell.angle_gamma   90.00
#
_symmetry.space_group_name_H-M   'P 1'
#
loop_
_entity.id
_entity.type
_entity.pdbx_description
1 polymer ?
#
loop_
_entity_poly.entity_id
_entity_poly.type
_entity_poly.pdbx_seq_one_letter_code
_entity_poly.pdbx_strand_id
1 'polypeptide(L)'
;MNLIWPVQISPLKDELLSSWLVRASLAHGCDPMSLTSAVWPTWRAWTVDIDRTLDDTRLQSLCGSSGLSIDELHNMTLFHHLDGKIFLIGKRPSNLPWVIAIGSRNRQHKMGVPYCPSCLRMDEPYFRWQWRLAWHTYCPLHHHELIESCPSCNMPVQYHRVSAQTPHIGICFHCGYDLSSAVSARVEAMQTDFQKLASNVVGTGAADWGDRQISSLDWFLLAKLLLNLIRRAAFREQKAPSHLGDFIQATGIDLHSLPLPPTQLPIELLPIEQRKPLLAAVAQMLSLERDLLLHLLKEYGISRNTLMNELSWPSEVVMDWLDDLPANSIQRIRTNPIQIRRPKAKEVVRREWARLLRRHGLQR
;
A
#
# COMPACT_ATOMS: atom_id res chain seq x y z
N MET A 1 -18.62 -11.94 -33.43
CA MET A 1 -19.76 -11.14 -32.92
C MET A 1 -19.36 -10.65 -31.55
N ASN A 2 -19.11 -9.34 -31.39
CA ASN A 2 -18.91 -8.76 -30.07
C ASN A 2 -20.29 -8.70 -29.41
N LEU A 3 -20.59 -9.69 -28.58
CA LEU A 3 -21.79 -9.67 -27.75
C LEU A 3 -21.54 -8.67 -26.62
N ILE A 4 -22.15 -7.50 -26.77
CA ILE A 4 -22.30 -6.54 -25.69
C ILE A 4 -23.10 -7.23 -24.58
N TRP A 5 -22.69 -7.01 -23.33
CA TRP A 5 -23.33 -7.53 -22.15
C TRP A 5 -24.82 -7.14 -22.11
N PRO A 6 -25.73 -8.10 -21.89
CA PRO A 6 -27.16 -7.82 -21.81
C PRO A 6 -27.52 -6.84 -20.68
N VAL A 7 -26.75 -6.89 -19.58
CA VAL A 7 -26.91 -5.98 -18.45
C VAL A 7 -25.74 -5.00 -18.44
N GLN A 8 -26.04 -3.72 -18.64
CA GLN A 8 -25.06 -2.64 -18.59
C GLN A 8 -24.85 -2.21 -17.15
N ILE A 9 -23.61 -2.30 -16.67
CA ILE A 9 -23.23 -1.96 -15.30
C ILE A 9 -22.25 -0.81 -15.33
N SER A 10 -22.70 0.36 -14.88
CA SER A 10 -21.87 1.55 -14.80
C SER A 10 -20.85 1.44 -13.66
N PRO A 11 -19.59 1.85 -13.89
CA PRO A 11 -18.62 2.06 -12.81
C PRO A 11 -19.15 3.04 -11.78
N LEU A 12 -18.91 2.75 -10.50
CA LEU A 12 -19.16 3.70 -9.42
C LEU A 12 -17.96 4.61 -9.18
N LYS A 13 -18.21 5.74 -8.54
CA LYS A 13 -17.16 6.71 -8.21
C LYS A 13 -16.03 6.06 -7.41
N ASP A 14 -14.80 6.17 -7.92
CA ASP A 14 -13.59 5.62 -7.32
C ASP A 14 -13.56 4.08 -7.21
N GLU A 15 -14.39 3.37 -7.96
CA GLU A 15 -14.45 1.92 -7.90
C GLU A 15 -13.19 1.24 -8.47
N LEU A 16 -12.77 0.13 -7.84
CA LEU A 16 -11.74 -0.75 -8.37
C LEU A 16 -12.23 -1.56 -9.58
N LEU A 17 -11.34 -1.82 -10.54
CA LEU A 17 -11.67 -2.64 -11.70
C LEU A 17 -12.17 -4.03 -11.31
N SER A 18 -11.51 -4.67 -10.34
CA SER A 18 -11.97 -5.96 -9.82
C SER A 18 -13.30 -5.88 -9.08
N SER A 19 -13.59 -4.76 -8.40
CA SER A 19 -14.90 -4.53 -7.76
C SER A 19 -16.00 -4.45 -8.81
N TRP A 20 -15.80 -3.63 -9.83
CA TRP A 20 -16.75 -3.47 -10.93
C TRP A 20 -16.99 -4.79 -11.66
N LEU A 21 -15.93 -5.55 -11.98
CA LEU A 21 -16.07 -6.87 -12.62
C LEU A 21 -16.88 -7.85 -11.78
N VAL A 22 -16.72 -7.82 -10.45
CA VAL A 22 -17.47 -8.71 -9.55
C VAL A 22 -18.93 -8.29 -9.47
N ARG A 23 -19.23 -6.99 -9.35
CA ARG A 23 -20.61 -6.48 -9.44
C ARG A 23 -21.26 -6.82 -10.77
N ALA A 24 -20.54 -6.64 -11.87
CA ALA A 24 -21.00 -7.03 -13.19
C ALA A 24 -21.29 -8.53 -13.28
N SER A 25 -20.45 -9.37 -12.69
CA SER A 25 -20.65 -10.83 -12.68
C SER A 25 -21.93 -11.22 -11.94
N LEU A 26 -22.14 -10.66 -10.75
CA LEU A 26 -23.33 -10.90 -9.94
C LEU A 26 -24.61 -10.40 -10.63
N ALA A 27 -24.56 -9.24 -11.29
CA ALA A 27 -25.69 -8.73 -12.07
C ALA A 27 -26.05 -9.62 -13.28
N HIS A 28 -25.07 -10.33 -13.84
CA HIS A 28 -25.29 -11.35 -14.87
C HIS A 28 -25.65 -12.74 -14.29
N GLY A 29 -25.79 -12.87 -12.97
CA GLY A 29 -26.11 -14.14 -12.30
C GLY A 29 -25.01 -15.20 -12.45
N CYS A 30 -23.73 -14.78 -12.53
CA CYS A 30 -22.61 -15.69 -12.73
C CYS A 30 -21.45 -15.41 -11.76
N ASP A 31 -20.59 -16.42 -11.57
CA ASP A 31 -19.39 -16.26 -10.76
C ASP A 31 -18.40 -15.29 -11.44
N PRO A 32 -17.59 -14.53 -10.68
CA PRO A 32 -16.54 -13.68 -11.23
C PRO A 32 -15.59 -14.41 -12.19
N MET A 33 -15.34 -15.69 -11.94
CA MET A 33 -14.52 -16.50 -12.83
C MET A 33 -15.19 -16.69 -14.19
N SER A 34 -16.49 -16.97 -14.22
CA SER A 34 -17.26 -17.22 -15.44
C SER A 34 -17.29 -15.99 -16.35
N LEU A 35 -17.57 -14.79 -15.78
CA LEU A 35 -17.56 -13.55 -16.55
C LEU A 35 -16.17 -13.29 -17.15
N THR A 36 -15.11 -13.34 -16.33
CA THR A 36 -13.76 -13.04 -16.83
C THR A 36 -13.24 -14.07 -17.83
N SER A 37 -13.65 -15.34 -17.73
CA SER A 37 -13.31 -16.36 -18.73
C SER A 37 -14.05 -16.14 -20.06
N ALA A 38 -15.25 -15.56 -20.03
CA ALA A 38 -15.96 -15.18 -21.26
C ALA A 38 -15.27 -13.99 -21.96
N VAL A 39 -14.82 -12.99 -21.19
CA VAL A 39 -14.10 -11.83 -21.73
C VAL A 39 -12.69 -12.21 -22.19
N TRP A 40 -11.98 -13.03 -21.41
CA TRP A 40 -10.58 -13.41 -21.67
C TRP A 40 -10.38 -14.94 -21.60
N PRO A 41 -10.77 -15.70 -22.64
CA PRO A 41 -10.78 -17.18 -22.60
C PRO A 41 -9.44 -17.84 -22.30
N THR A 42 -8.34 -17.22 -22.70
CA THR A 42 -6.98 -17.77 -22.54
C THR A 42 -6.23 -17.20 -21.34
N TRP A 43 -6.88 -16.35 -20.52
CA TRP A 43 -6.21 -15.66 -19.44
C TRP A 43 -6.94 -15.79 -18.09
N ARG A 44 -6.16 -16.14 -17.07
CA ARG A 44 -6.66 -16.32 -15.71
C ARG A 44 -6.56 -15.02 -14.93
N ALA A 45 -7.47 -14.08 -15.21
CA ALA A 45 -7.49 -12.71 -14.64
C ALA A 45 -7.29 -12.71 -13.12
N TRP A 46 -8.03 -13.55 -12.40
CA TRP A 46 -8.00 -13.64 -10.93
C TRP A 46 -6.72 -14.25 -10.34
N THR A 47 -5.72 -14.59 -11.14
CA THR A 47 -4.41 -15.05 -10.64
C THR A 47 -3.38 -13.92 -10.54
N VAL A 48 -3.70 -12.76 -11.07
CA VAL A 48 -2.88 -11.55 -11.02
C VAL A 48 -3.67 -10.40 -10.40
N ASP A 49 -2.98 -9.30 -10.09
CA ASP A 49 -3.60 -8.09 -9.54
C ASP A 49 -4.07 -7.19 -10.69
N ILE A 50 -5.28 -7.44 -11.19
CA ILE A 50 -5.88 -6.71 -12.32
C ILE A 50 -6.17 -5.24 -12.01
N ASP A 51 -6.29 -4.90 -10.72
CA ASP A 51 -6.48 -3.50 -10.30
C ASP A 51 -5.26 -2.64 -10.62
N ARG A 52 -4.07 -3.24 -10.77
CA ARG A 52 -2.86 -2.47 -11.06
C ARG A 52 -2.94 -1.80 -12.40
N THR A 53 -3.19 -2.59 -13.44
CA THR A 53 -3.26 -2.14 -14.84
C THR A 53 -3.71 -3.33 -15.70
N LEU A 54 -4.28 -3.04 -16.86
CA LEU A 54 -4.50 -3.97 -17.96
C LEU A 54 -3.74 -3.47 -19.19
N ASP A 55 -3.29 -4.38 -20.06
CA ASP A 55 -2.83 -3.99 -21.39
C ASP A 55 -3.99 -3.71 -22.34
N ASP A 56 -3.65 -3.02 -23.43
CA ASP A 56 -4.58 -2.52 -24.43
C ASP A 56 -5.44 -3.62 -25.04
N THR A 57 -4.88 -4.82 -25.28
CA THR A 57 -5.65 -5.97 -25.80
C THR A 57 -6.75 -6.35 -24.83
N ARG A 58 -6.44 -6.45 -23.54
CA ARG A 58 -7.42 -6.81 -22.50
C ARG A 58 -8.45 -5.72 -22.27
N LEU A 59 -8.04 -4.45 -22.33
CA LEU A 59 -8.95 -3.30 -22.28
C LEU A 59 -9.92 -3.33 -23.46
N GLN A 60 -9.42 -3.56 -24.68
CA GLN A 60 -10.27 -3.62 -25.87
C GLN A 60 -11.30 -4.76 -25.79
N SER A 61 -10.94 -5.92 -25.23
CA SER A 61 -11.90 -7.01 -24.96
C SER A 61 -13.00 -6.58 -24.00
N LEU A 62 -12.66 -5.83 -22.95
CA LEU A 62 -13.65 -5.27 -22.03
C LEU A 62 -14.52 -4.23 -22.71
N CYS A 63 -13.95 -3.25 -23.43
CA CYS A 63 -14.73 -2.24 -24.16
C CYS A 63 -15.76 -2.90 -25.09
N GLY A 64 -15.35 -3.93 -25.84
CA GLY A 64 -16.24 -4.66 -26.73
C GLY A 64 -17.35 -5.44 -26.03
N SER A 65 -17.13 -5.84 -24.77
CA SER A 65 -18.09 -6.61 -23.97
C SER A 65 -19.00 -5.70 -23.13
N SER A 66 -18.43 -4.70 -22.46
CA SER A 66 -19.15 -3.85 -21.51
C SER A 66 -19.68 -2.55 -22.11
N GLY A 67 -19.25 -2.16 -23.31
CA GLY A 67 -19.62 -0.87 -23.91
C GLY A 67 -18.94 0.36 -23.29
N LEU A 68 -18.06 0.17 -22.29
CA LEU A 68 -17.30 1.25 -21.67
C LEU A 68 -16.15 1.71 -22.57
N SER A 69 -15.78 2.98 -22.42
CA SER A 69 -14.56 3.54 -23.01
C SER A 69 -13.30 3.05 -22.29
N ILE A 70 -12.16 3.14 -22.99
CA ILE A 70 -10.85 2.85 -22.42
C ILE A 70 -10.57 3.75 -21.20
N ASP A 71 -10.99 5.02 -21.24
CA ASP A 71 -10.78 5.97 -20.15
C ASP A 71 -11.59 5.58 -18.90
N GLU A 72 -12.85 5.16 -19.05
CA GLU A 72 -13.65 4.63 -17.93
C GLU A 72 -13.00 3.40 -17.30
N LEU A 73 -12.44 2.49 -18.10
CA LEU A 73 -11.72 1.33 -17.59
C LEU A 73 -10.42 1.73 -16.88
N HIS A 74 -9.65 2.68 -17.43
CA HIS A 74 -8.43 3.18 -16.80
C HIS A 74 -8.70 3.87 -15.47
N ASN A 75 -9.80 4.61 -15.35
CA ASN A 75 -10.22 5.26 -14.10
C ASN A 75 -10.46 4.28 -12.95
N MET A 76 -10.63 2.98 -13.24
CA MET A 76 -10.77 1.93 -12.23
C MET A 76 -9.44 1.23 -11.87
N THR A 77 -8.32 1.61 -12.50
CA THR A 77 -6.99 1.03 -12.28
C THR A 77 -6.08 1.94 -11.45
N LEU A 78 -5.25 1.32 -10.62
CA LEU A 78 -4.33 2.01 -9.71
C LEU A 78 -3.24 2.76 -10.48
N PHE A 79 -2.71 2.21 -11.57
CA PHE A 79 -1.64 2.86 -12.32
C PHE A 79 -2.07 4.24 -12.84
N HIS A 80 -3.30 4.36 -13.35
CA HIS A 80 -3.84 5.63 -13.86
C HIS A 80 -3.79 6.76 -12.82
N HIS A 81 -4.09 6.45 -11.55
CA HIS A 81 -4.12 7.46 -10.48
C HIS A 81 -2.75 7.80 -9.89
N LEU A 82 -1.74 6.96 -10.10
CA LEU A 82 -0.47 7.02 -9.37
C LEU A 82 0.75 7.31 -10.25
N ASP A 83 0.65 7.11 -11.57
CA ASP A 83 1.73 7.37 -12.51
C ASP A 83 2.12 8.86 -12.51
N GLY A 84 3.43 9.13 -12.44
CA GLY A 84 3.96 10.49 -12.28
C GLY A 84 3.74 11.13 -10.91
N LYS A 85 2.91 10.56 -10.03
CA LYS A 85 2.61 11.09 -8.69
C LYS A 85 3.33 10.35 -7.57
N ILE A 86 3.44 9.03 -7.67
CA ILE A 86 4.06 8.16 -6.65
C ILE A 86 5.33 7.48 -7.18
N PHE A 87 5.39 7.27 -8.49
CA PHE A 87 6.54 6.70 -9.18
C PHE A 87 6.75 7.42 -10.52
N LEU A 88 7.96 7.30 -11.07
CA LEU A 88 8.33 7.93 -12.33
C LEU A 88 7.41 7.47 -13.47
N ILE A 89 7.05 8.42 -14.33
CA ILE A 89 6.16 8.21 -15.47
C ILE A 89 6.58 6.99 -16.29
N GLY A 90 5.62 6.10 -16.57
CA GLY A 90 5.83 4.91 -17.38
C GLY A 90 6.65 3.81 -16.72
N LYS A 91 7.25 4.02 -15.53
CA LYS A 91 7.88 2.93 -14.79
C LYS A 91 6.80 2.06 -14.19
N ARG A 92 6.82 0.78 -14.56
CA ARG A 92 5.95 -0.27 -14.02
C ARG A 92 6.74 -1.16 -13.06
N PRO A 93 7.05 -0.69 -11.83
CA PRO A 93 7.82 -1.49 -10.90
C PRO A 93 7.05 -2.76 -10.53
N SER A 94 7.76 -3.86 -10.32
CA SER A 94 7.14 -5.15 -9.94
C SER A 94 6.32 -5.03 -8.66
N ASN A 95 6.72 -4.15 -7.73
CA ASN A 95 5.92 -3.70 -6.60
C ASN A 95 5.63 -2.21 -6.74
N LEU A 96 4.36 -1.83 -6.78
CA LEU A 96 3.97 -0.41 -6.78
C LEU A 96 4.26 0.18 -5.39
N PRO A 97 5.10 1.22 -5.26
CA PRO A 97 5.33 1.89 -4.00
C PRO A 97 4.02 2.40 -3.42
N TRP A 98 3.86 2.28 -2.10
CA TRP A 98 2.70 2.74 -1.36
C TRP A 98 1.35 2.12 -1.77
N VAL A 99 1.36 1.00 -2.48
CA VAL A 99 0.15 0.22 -2.80
C VAL A 99 0.20 -1.10 -2.06
N ILE A 100 -0.88 -1.44 -1.35
CA ILE A 100 -1.02 -2.70 -0.62
C ILE A 100 -0.88 -3.86 -1.60
N ALA A 101 0.09 -4.71 -1.32
CA ALA A 101 0.35 -5.89 -2.12
C ALA A 101 -0.62 -7.01 -1.72
N ILE A 102 -1.37 -7.53 -2.70
CA ILE A 102 -2.33 -8.63 -2.48
C ILE A 102 -1.62 -9.93 -2.06
N GLY A 103 -0.47 -10.22 -2.67
CA GLY A 103 0.22 -11.50 -2.51
C GLY A 103 -0.60 -12.68 -3.03
N SER A 104 -0.67 -12.84 -4.35
CA SER A 104 -1.45 -13.88 -5.01
C SER A 104 -0.71 -15.23 -5.05
N ARG A 105 -1.42 -16.33 -4.76
CA ARG A 105 -1.05 -17.70 -5.13
C ARG A 105 -2.26 -18.34 -5.79
N ASN A 106 -2.19 -18.53 -7.11
CA ASN A 106 -3.38 -18.90 -7.90
C ASN A 106 -4.46 -17.84 -7.66
N ARG A 107 -5.69 -18.18 -7.30
CA ARG A 107 -6.76 -17.20 -7.00
C ARG A 107 -6.81 -16.75 -5.54
N GLN A 108 -5.93 -17.27 -4.69
CA GLN A 108 -5.92 -16.98 -3.26
C GLN A 108 -5.01 -15.80 -2.95
N HIS A 109 -5.54 -14.84 -2.21
CA HIS A 109 -4.80 -13.67 -1.77
C HIS A 109 -4.35 -13.83 -0.32
N LYS A 110 -3.14 -13.35 -0.02
CA LYS A 110 -2.59 -13.34 1.34
C LYS A 110 -3.08 -12.14 2.13
N MET A 111 -3.17 -10.99 1.48
CA MET A 111 -3.72 -9.76 2.04
C MET A 111 -5.15 -9.58 1.53
N GLY A 112 -6.02 -9.09 2.38
CA GLY A 112 -7.38 -8.74 2.00
C GLY A 112 -7.44 -7.34 1.44
N VAL A 113 -8.46 -7.06 0.64
CA VAL A 113 -8.75 -5.69 0.21
C VAL A 113 -9.39 -4.94 1.38
N PRO A 114 -8.83 -3.80 1.85
CA PRO A 114 -9.43 -3.05 2.94
C PRO A 114 -10.84 -2.54 2.57
N TYR A 115 -11.72 -2.42 3.56
CA TYR A 115 -13.06 -1.87 3.38
C TYR A 115 -13.57 -1.09 4.57
N CYS A 116 -14.58 -0.26 4.32
CA CYS A 116 -15.37 0.40 5.36
C CYS A 116 -16.75 -0.26 5.47
N PRO A 117 -17.17 -0.79 6.64
CA PRO A 117 -18.48 -1.41 6.80
C PRO A 117 -19.64 -0.47 6.44
N SER A 118 -19.56 0.80 6.85
CA SER A 118 -20.56 1.82 6.55
C SER A 118 -20.67 2.11 5.05
N CYS A 119 -19.56 2.13 4.31
CA CYS A 119 -19.62 2.26 2.85
C CYS A 119 -20.27 1.05 2.18
N LEU A 120 -20.08 -0.16 2.72
CA LEU A 120 -20.71 -1.37 2.19
C LEU A 120 -22.20 -1.49 2.55
N ARG A 121 -22.72 -0.63 3.45
CA ARG A 121 -24.15 -0.59 3.80
C ARG A 121 -24.97 0.32 2.88
N MET A 122 -24.31 1.11 2.03
CA MET A 122 -24.98 1.93 1.03
C MET A 122 -25.67 1.02 -0.02
N ASP A 123 -26.61 1.58 -0.78
CA ASP A 123 -27.47 0.83 -1.72
C ASP A 123 -26.70 -0.12 -2.64
N GLU A 124 -25.55 0.33 -3.16
CA GLU A 124 -24.66 -0.50 -3.94
C GLU A 124 -23.29 -0.63 -3.25
N PRO A 125 -22.96 -1.79 -2.65
CA PRO A 125 -21.65 -2.01 -2.05
C PRO A 125 -20.58 -2.18 -3.12
N TYR A 126 -19.43 -1.51 -2.95
CA TYR A 126 -18.26 -1.64 -3.82
C TYR A 126 -16.96 -1.32 -3.08
N PHE A 127 -15.84 -1.68 -3.69
CA PHE A 127 -14.50 -1.43 -3.16
C PHE A 127 -13.80 -0.33 -3.93
N ARG A 128 -13.19 0.59 -3.19
CA ARG A 128 -12.57 1.80 -3.74
C ARG A 128 -11.09 1.65 -4.02
N TRP A 129 -10.58 2.31 -5.06
CA TRP A 129 -9.17 2.24 -5.39
C TRP A 129 -8.28 2.85 -4.30
N GLN A 130 -8.75 3.91 -3.62
CA GLN A 130 -7.97 4.55 -2.56
C GLN A 130 -7.71 3.60 -1.38
N TRP A 131 -8.60 2.64 -1.14
CA TRP A 131 -8.43 1.64 -0.08
C TRP A 131 -7.24 0.71 -0.34
N ARG A 132 -6.72 0.66 -1.56
CA ARG A 132 -5.49 -0.07 -1.90
C ARG A 132 -4.22 0.71 -1.58
N LEU A 133 -4.30 1.98 -1.20
CA LEU A 133 -3.14 2.79 -0.87
C LEU A 133 -2.69 2.49 0.57
N ALA A 134 -1.39 2.28 0.76
CA ALA A 134 -0.82 1.85 2.04
C ALA A 134 -1.02 2.89 3.16
N TRP A 135 -1.31 4.16 2.81
CA TRP A 135 -1.63 5.20 3.79
C TRP A 135 -3.11 5.30 4.15
N HIS A 136 -4.00 4.68 3.37
CA HIS A 136 -5.41 4.58 3.75
C HIS A 136 -5.58 3.55 4.86
N THR A 137 -5.79 4.05 6.07
CA THR A 137 -6.00 3.26 7.29
C THR A 137 -7.39 3.47 7.87
N TYR A 138 -8.09 4.53 7.44
CA TYR A 138 -9.46 4.81 7.84
C TYR A 138 -10.29 5.35 6.66
N CYS A 139 -11.61 5.26 6.78
CA CYS A 139 -12.54 5.79 5.79
C CYS A 139 -12.68 7.31 5.94
N PRO A 140 -12.37 8.13 4.92
CA PRO A 140 -12.53 9.58 5.03
C PRO A 140 -13.99 10.04 5.10
N LEU A 141 -14.95 9.20 4.71
CA LEU A 141 -16.38 9.51 4.75
C LEU A 141 -17.01 9.22 6.11
N HIS A 142 -16.62 8.11 6.74
CA HIS A 142 -17.26 7.60 7.96
C HIS A 142 -16.37 7.67 9.20
N HIS A 143 -15.09 8.01 9.04
CA HIS A 143 -14.11 8.12 10.13
C HIS A 143 -13.97 6.85 10.98
N HIS A 144 -14.12 5.69 10.36
CA HIS A 144 -13.86 4.38 10.96
C HIS A 144 -12.62 3.76 10.34
N GLU A 145 -11.90 2.96 11.12
CA GLU A 145 -10.77 2.18 10.62
C GLU A 145 -11.21 1.24 9.50
N LEU A 146 -10.37 1.09 8.49
CA LEU A 146 -10.63 0.12 7.44
C LEU A 146 -10.33 -1.29 7.97
N ILE A 147 -11.10 -2.26 7.53
CA ILE A 147 -10.95 -3.67 7.92
C ILE A 147 -10.39 -4.46 6.74
N GLU A 148 -9.44 -5.37 6.97
CA GLU A 148 -8.80 -6.19 5.91
C GLU A 148 -9.25 -7.66 5.93
N SER A 149 -9.92 -8.11 6.98
CA SER A 149 -10.35 -9.50 7.18
C SER A 149 -11.80 -9.57 7.63
N CYS A 150 -12.48 -10.67 7.34
CA CYS A 150 -13.80 -10.93 7.87
C CYS A 150 -13.74 -11.07 9.41
N PRO A 151 -14.54 -10.32 10.19
CA PRO A 151 -14.49 -10.44 11.66
C PRO A 151 -15.00 -11.79 12.17
N SER A 152 -15.83 -12.51 11.40
CA SER A 152 -16.40 -13.80 11.79
C SER A 152 -15.44 -14.97 11.59
N CYS A 153 -14.85 -15.13 10.40
CA CYS A 153 -13.96 -16.26 10.09
C CYS A 153 -12.48 -15.87 9.99
N ASN A 154 -12.15 -14.59 10.23
CA ASN A 154 -10.82 -14.02 10.09
C ASN A 154 -10.21 -14.13 8.68
N MET A 155 -10.89 -14.64 7.66
CA MET A 155 -10.31 -14.76 6.32
C MET A 155 -10.06 -13.37 5.69
N PRO A 156 -8.91 -13.16 5.00
CA PRO A 156 -8.68 -11.92 4.26
C PRO A 156 -9.78 -11.69 3.23
N VAL A 157 -10.25 -10.45 3.10
CA VAL A 157 -11.34 -10.11 2.17
C VAL A 157 -10.90 -10.36 0.72
N GLN A 158 -11.61 -11.28 0.07
CA GLN A 158 -11.35 -11.74 -1.31
C GLN A 158 -12.68 -11.84 -2.06
N TYR A 159 -13.28 -10.68 -2.32
CA TYR A 159 -14.62 -10.60 -2.92
C TYR A 159 -14.67 -11.18 -4.35
N HIS A 160 -13.54 -11.30 -5.06
CA HIS A 160 -13.47 -11.95 -6.37
C HIS A 160 -13.70 -13.47 -6.34
N ARG A 161 -13.90 -14.04 -5.15
CA ARG A 161 -14.15 -15.47 -4.93
C ARG A 161 -15.60 -15.77 -4.51
N VAL A 162 -16.47 -14.76 -4.46
CA VAL A 162 -17.90 -14.98 -4.22
C VAL A 162 -18.54 -15.82 -5.33
N SER A 163 -19.67 -16.45 -5.04
CA SER A 163 -20.46 -17.20 -6.03
C SER A 163 -21.61 -16.37 -6.59
N ALA A 164 -22.20 -16.82 -7.69
CA ALA A 164 -23.32 -16.20 -8.37
C ALA A 164 -24.58 -16.03 -7.48
N GLN A 165 -24.73 -16.86 -6.44
CA GLN A 165 -25.86 -16.79 -5.51
C GLN A 165 -25.64 -15.73 -4.40
N THR A 166 -24.46 -15.11 -4.38
CA THR A 166 -24.14 -14.10 -3.38
C THR A 166 -24.94 -12.83 -3.68
N PRO A 167 -25.67 -12.27 -2.70
CA PRO A 167 -26.55 -11.12 -2.95
C PRO A 167 -25.79 -9.87 -3.41
N HIS A 168 -24.56 -9.68 -2.92
CA HIS A 168 -23.71 -8.57 -3.32
C HIS A 168 -22.24 -8.80 -2.96
N ILE A 169 -21.34 -7.94 -3.47
CA ILE A 169 -19.89 -8.04 -3.29
C ILE A 169 -19.41 -7.93 -1.82
N GLY A 170 -20.20 -7.30 -0.95
CA GLY A 170 -19.94 -7.14 0.48
C GLY A 170 -20.08 -8.40 1.35
N ILE A 171 -20.32 -9.57 0.77
CA ILE A 171 -20.43 -10.83 1.52
C ILE A 171 -19.08 -11.55 1.58
N CYS A 172 -18.73 -12.10 2.74
CA CYS A 172 -17.53 -12.91 2.90
C CYS A 172 -17.62 -14.19 2.06
N PHE A 173 -16.72 -14.35 1.08
CA PHE A 173 -16.65 -15.53 0.22
C PHE A 173 -16.50 -16.87 0.97
N HIS A 174 -15.99 -16.84 2.20
CA HIS A 174 -15.65 -18.05 2.96
C HIS A 174 -16.79 -18.51 3.89
N CYS A 175 -17.42 -17.59 4.62
CA CYS A 175 -18.40 -17.92 5.67
C CYS A 175 -19.77 -17.29 5.47
N GLY A 176 -19.96 -16.47 4.43
CA GLY A 176 -21.23 -15.79 4.17
C GLY A 176 -21.53 -14.59 5.10
N TYR A 177 -20.66 -14.26 6.04
CA TYR A 177 -20.82 -13.08 6.89
C TYR A 177 -20.93 -11.80 6.05
N ASP A 178 -21.92 -10.96 6.33
CA ASP A 178 -22.08 -9.66 5.71
C ASP A 178 -21.07 -8.66 6.29
N LEU A 179 -20.11 -8.24 5.48
CA LEU A 179 -19.06 -7.31 5.87
C LEU A 179 -19.61 -5.92 6.22
N SER A 180 -20.80 -5.54 5.72
CA SER A 180 -21.46 -4.27 6.07
C SER A 180 -21.89 -4.20 7.54
N SER A 181 -22.03 -5.37 8.17
CA SER A 181 -22.40 -5.53 9.58
C SER A 181 -21.19 -5.55 10.53
N ALA A 182 -19.96 -5.44 10.01
CA ALA A 182 -18.77 -5.38 10.84
C ALA A 182 -18.72 -4.09 11.69
N VAL A 183 -18.26 -4.22 12.93
CA VAL A 183 -17.98 -3.09 13.82
C VAL A 183 -16.51 -2.70 13.67
N SER A 184 -16.24 -1.40 13.53
CA SER A 184 -14.89 -0.84 13.43
C SER A 184 -14.72 0.31 14.41
N ALA A 185 -13.50 0.50 14.91
CA ALA A 185 -13.18 1.59 15.81
C ALA A 185 -13.29 2.94 15.09
N ARG A 186 -13.77 3.95 15.81
CA ARG A 186 -13.80 5.33 15.32
C ARG A 186 -12.41 5.93 15.45
N VAL A 187 -12.00 6.66 14.42
CA VAL A 187 -10.74 7.42 14.39
C VAL A 187 -11.03 8.83 14.83
N GLU A 188 -10.36 9.27 15.89
CA GLU A 188 -10.36 10.66 16.35
C GLU A 188 -9.46 11.52 15.45
N ALA A 189 -9.75 12.82 15.41
CA ALA A 189 -8.93 13.75 14.64
C ALA A 189 -7.54 13.87 15.28
N MET A 190 -6.51 13.37 14.59
CA MET A 190 -5.11 13.58 14.98
C MET A 190 -4.61 14.93 14.47
N GLN A 191 -3.71 15.58 15.22
CA GLN A 191 -3.09 16.85 14.84
C GLN A 191 -2.22 16.71 13.57
N THR A 192 -1.53 15.57 13.41
CA THR A 192 -0.75 15.21 12.23
C THR A 192 -1.26 13.90 11.62
N ASP A 193 -1.96 14.01 10.49
CA ASP A 193 -2.61 12.88 9.82
C ASP A 193 -1.95 12.61 8.45
N PHE A 194 -1.12 11.58 8.40
CA PHE A 194 -0.43 11.18 7.17
C PHE A 194 -1.42 10.90 6.03
N GLN A 195 -2.59 10.32 6.31
CA GLN A 195 -3.55 9.98 5.27
C GLN A 195 -4.06 11.26 4.60
N LYS A 196 -4.40 12.29 5.38
CA LYS A 196 -4.82 13.59 4.84
C LYS A 196 -3.70 14.28 4.06
N LEU A 197 -2.48 14.31 4.60
CA LEU A 197 -1.31 14.90 3.92
C LEU A 197 -1.08 14.20 2.57
N ALA A 198 -0.98 12.87 2.57
CA ALA A 198 -0.74 12.09 1.36
C ALA A 198 -1.87 12.25 0.33
N SER A 199 -3.14 12.21 0.75
CA SER A 199 -4.27 12.42 -0.15
C SER A 199 -4.29 13.82 -0.75
N ASN A 200 -3.94 14.86 0.02
CA ASN A 200 -3.82 16.23 -0.49
C ASN A 200 -2.72 16.31 -1.56
N VAL A 201 -1.52 15.78 -1.26
CA VAL A 201 -0.37 15.80 -2.19
C VAL A 201 -0.66 15.06 -3.49
N VAL A 202 -1.37 13.92 -3.45
CA VAL A 202 -1.82 13.22 -4.68
C VAL A 202 -2.83 14.05 -5.47
N GLY A 203 -3.71 14.78 -4.77
CA GLY A 203 -4.74 15.62 -5.38
C GLY A 203 -4.18 16.86 -6.06
N THR A 204 -3.29 17.58 -5.38
CA THR A 204 -2.65 18.81 -5.89
C THR A 204 -1.47 18.54 -6.81
N GLY A 205 -0.82 17.38 -6.66
CA GLY A 205 0.41 17.02 -7.39
C GLY A 205 1.69 17.58 -6.77
N ALA A 206 1.61 18.33 -5.67
CA ALA A 206 2.74 18.98 -5.02
C ALA A 206 2.49 19.30 -3.54
N ALA A 207 3.54 19.66 -2.81
CA ALA A 207 3.50 20.07 -1.41
C ALA A 207 4.48 21.21 -1.14
N ASP A 208 4.13 22.10 -0.21
CA ASP A 208 5.10 23.03 0.39
C ASP A 208 6.10 22.28 1.26
N TRP A 209 7.37 22.69 1.19
CA TRP A 209 8.45 22.18 2.02
C TRP A 209 9.47 23.29 2.32
N GLY A 210 9.26 24.00 3.41
CA GLY A 210 9.92 25.29 3.67
C GLY A 210 9.53 26.31 2.60
N ASP A 211 10.49 27.07 2.08
CA ASP A 211 10.27 28.09 1.04
C ASP A 211 10.19 27.51 -0.39
N ARG A 212 10.09 26.18 -0.54
CA ARG A 212 10.08 25.50 -1.84
C ARG A 212 8.85 24.62 -1.99
N GLN A 213 8.41 24.44 -3.22
CA GLN A 213 7.44 23.41 -3.60
C GLN A 213 8.19 22.15 -4.05
N ILE A 214 7.70 20.99 -3.62
CA ILE A 214 8.18 19.69 -4.08
C ILE A 214 7.06 18.92 -4.77
N SER A 215 7.42 18.13 -5.78
CA SER A 215 6.46 17.31 -6.51
C SER A 215 5.87 16.23 -5.60
N SER A 216 4.69 15.71 -5.94
CA SER A 216 4.10 14.53 -5.27
C SER A 216 5.10 13.37 -5.24
N LEU A 217 5.81 13.14 -6.34
CA LEU A 217 6.80 12.07 -6.44
C LEU A 217 7.89 12.21 -5.36
N ASP A 218 8.41 13.43 -5.21
CA ASP A 218 9.46 13.74 -4.24
C ASP A 218 8.98 13.65 -2.80
N TRP A 219 7.76 14.12 -2.54
CA TRP A 219 7.14 14.03 -1.22
C TRP A 219 6.98 12.56 -0.79
N PHE A 220 6.48 11.68 -1.67
CA PHE A 220 6.34 10.25 -1.36
C PHE A 220 7.68 9.52 -1.28
N LEU A 221 8.70 9.99 -1.99
CA LEU A 221 10.06 9.49 -1.83
C LEU A 221 10.64 9.89 -0.47
N LEU A 222 10.55 11.17 -0.10
CA LEU A 222 11.00 11.68 1.20
C LEU A 222 10.30 10.93 2.34
N ALA A 223 8.98 10.79 2.27
CA ALA A 223 8.20 10.00 3.23
C ALA A 223 8.72 8.56 3.35
N LYS A 224 9.15 7.94 2.24
CA LYS A 224 9.72 6.58 2.25
C LYS A 224 11.11 6.54 2.88
N LEU A 225 11.96 7.55 2.65
CA LEU A 225 13.27 7.67 3.27
C LEU A 225 13.14 7.81 4.79
N LEU A 226 12.27 8.72 5.25
CA LEU A 226 11.99 8.93 6.67
C LEU A 226 11.39 7.68 7.33
N LEU A 227 10.43 7.01 6.67
CA LEU A 227 9.89 5.74 7.14
C LEU A 227 10.98 4.68 7.35
N ASN A 228 11.92 4.57 6.41
CA ASN A 228 13.01 3.61 6.51
C ASN A 228 14.00 3.97 7.63
N LEU A 229 14.23 5.26 7.88
CA LEU A 229 15.06 5.75 8.98
C LEU A 229 14.41 5.42 10.33
N ILE A 230 13.13 5.77 10.53
CA ILE A 230 12.34 5.47 11.73
C ILE A 230 12.41 3.97 12.04
N ARG A 231 12.12 3.12 11.04
CA ARG A 231 12.14 1.66 11.22
C ARG A 231 13.52 1.11 11.55
N ARG A 232 14.58 1.72 11.01
CA ARG A 232 15.97 1.35 11.31
C ARG A 232 16.35 1.75 12.73
N ALA A 233 15.97 2.95 13.16
CA ALA A 233 16.17 3.43 14.53
C ALA A 233 15.45 2.50 15.53
N ALA A 234 14.15 2.27 15.35
CA ALA A 234 13.35 1.42 16.22
C ALA A 234 13.91 -0.02 16.35
N PHE A 235 14.44 -0.58 15.27
CA PHE A 235 15.07 -1.91 15.33
C PHE A 235 16.40 -1.92 16.08
N ARG A 236 17.20 -0.86 15.98
CA ARG A 236 18.48 -0.75 16.70
C ARG A 236 18.28 -0.49 18.18
N GLU A 237 17.29 0.32 18.51
CA GLU A 237 16.96 0.71 19.88
C GLU A 237 16.64 -0.49 20.78
N GLN A 238 16.11 -1.58 20.20
CA GLN A 238 15.91 -2.85 20.93
C GLN A 238 17.20 -3.50 21.45
N LYS A 239 18.35 -3.17 20.85
CA LYS A 239 19.64 -3.79 21.19
C LYS A 239 20.46 -2.92 22.11
N ALA A 240 20.56 -1.64 21.77
CA ALA A 240 21.29 -0.65 22.52
C ALA A 240 20.86 0.75 22.05
N PRO A 241 20.93 1.76 22.93
CA PRO A 241 20.76 3.16 22.56
C PRO A 241 21.68 3.56 21.40
N SER A 242 21.19 4.44 20.53
CA SER A 242 21.96 4.90 19.37
C SER A 242 21.60 6.32 18.98
N HIS A 243 22.52 7.03 18.33
CA HIS A 243 22.26 8.37 17.78
C HIS A 243 21.04 8.41 16.84
N LEU A 244 20.70 7.31 16.15
CA LEU A 244 19.46 7.21 15.37
C LEU A 244 18.23 7.23 16.29
N GLY A 245 18.32 6.56 17.43
CA GLY A 245 17.30 6.54 18.46
C GLY A 245 17.09 7.93 19.04
N ASP A 246 18.18 8.55 19.48
CA ASP A 246 18.20 9.89 20.06
C ASP A 246 17.62 10.93 19.08
N PHE A 247 17.98 10.85 17.79
CA PHE A 247 17.41 11.69 16.74
C PHE A 247 15.88 11.53 16.64
N ILE A 248 15.37 10.30 16.59
CA ILE A 248 13.91 10.09 16.48
C ILE A 248 13.18 10.59 17.73
N GLN A 249 13.76 10.39 18.92
CA GLN A 249 13.21 10.94 20.16
C GLN A 249 13.21 12.47 20.15
N ALA A 250 14.24 13.12 19.60
CA ALA A 250 14.31 14.58 19.46
C ALA A 250 13.22 15.15 18.54
N THR A 251 12.72 14.36 17.59
CA THR A 251 11.53 14.72 16.79
C THR A 251 10.20 14.53 17.53
N GLY A 252 10.24 14.09 18.79
CA GLY A 252 9.09 13.83 19.65
C GLY A 252 8.42 12.47 19.41
N ILE A 253 9.07 11.54 18.71
CA ILE A 253 8.51 10.23 18.37
C ILE A 253 8.98 9.19 19.38
N ASP A 254 8.04 8.53 20.05
CA ASP A 254 8.34 7.40 20.93
C ASP A 254 8.59 6.12 20.13
N LEU A 255 9.85 5.71 20.06
CA LEU A 255 10.28 4.48 19.38
C LEU A 255 9.72 3.20 20.00
N HIS A 256 9.41 3.19 21.30
CA HIS A 256 8.89 1.99 21.97
C HIS A 256 7.43 1.71 21.62
N SER A 257 6.69 2.73 21.20
CA SER A 257 5.32 2.60 20.69
C SER A 257 5.23 2.01 19.27
N LEU A 258 6.35 1.96 18.53
CA LEU A 258 6.35 1.58 17.12
C LEU A 258 6.35 0.06 16.92
N PRO A 259 5.61 -0.44 15.90
CA PRO A 259 5.54 -1.85 15.62
C PRO A 259 6.85 -2.34 15.01
N LEU A 260 7.32 -3.46 15.54
CA LEU A 260 8.59 -4.07 15.17
C LEU A 260 8.36 -5.48 14.62
N PRO A 261 7.75 -5.60 13.41
CA PRO A 261 7.42 -6.90 12.87
C PRO A 261 8.71 -7.70 12.61
N PRO A 262 8.79 -8.96 13.08
CA PRO A 262 10.00 -9.80 12.96
C PRO A 262 10.39 -10.05 11.50
N THR A 263 9.44 -9.91 10.57
CA THR A 263 9.61 -10.13 9.14
C THR A 263 10.32 -8.97 8.42
N GLN A 264 10.34 -7.76 9.01
CA GLN A 264 10.85 -6.52 8.41
C GLN A 264 10.32 -6.28 6.98
N LEU A 265 9.06 -6.60 6.74
CA LEU A 265 8.43 -6.43 5.43
C LEU A 265 8.23 -4.94 5.11
N PRO A 266 8.20 -4.56 3.82
CA PRO A 266 7.84 -3.20 3.42
C PRO A 266 6.41 -2.86 3.88
N ILE A 267 6.11 -1.57 4.05
CA ILE A 267 4.83 -1.09 4.61
C ILE A 267 3.62 -1.61 3.82
N GLU A 268 3.77 -1.79 2.52
CA GLU A 268 2.80 -2.34 1.57
C GLU A 268 2.35 -3.78 1.90
N LEU A 269 3.09 -4.47 2.77
CA LEU A 269 2.81 -5.85 3.20
C LEU A 269 2.45 -5.94 4.70
N LEU A 270 2.33 -4.80 5.39
CA LEU A 270 1.96 -4.74 6.80
C LEU A 270 0.43 -4.60 6.95
N PRO A 271 -0.18 -5.24 7.96
CA PRO A 271 -1.59 -5.00 8.29
C PRO A 271 -1.80 -3.57 8.78
N ILE A 272 -3.04 -3.07 8.69
CA ILE A 272 -3.40 -1.68 9.08
C ILE A 272 -2.87 -1.29 10.46
N GLU A 273 -3.04 -2.16 11.46
CA GLU A 273 -2.58 -1.90 12.84
C GLU A 273 -1.08 -1.61 12.95
N GLN A 274 -0.27 -2.21 12.07
CA GLN A 274 1.17 -1.95 12.04
C GLN A 274 1.53 -0.76 11.14
N ARG A 275 0.65 -0.36 10.21
CA ARG A 275 0.87 0.80 9.34
C ARG A 275 0.61 2.10 10.10
N LYS A 276 -0.50 2.18 10.84
CA LYS A 276 -0.95 3.40 11.55
C LYS A 276 0.13 4.11 12.36
N PRO A 277 0.79 3.49 13.36
CA PRO A 277 1.82 4.16 14.17
C PRO A 277 3.06 4.56 13.35
N LEU A 278 3.43 3.78 12.32
CA LEU A 278 4.53 4.15 11.43
C LEU A 278 4.18 5.38 10.58
N LEU A 279 2.95 5.46 10.07
CA LEU A 279 2.48 6.61 9.30
C LEU A 279 2.36 7.86 10.16
N ALA A 280 1.87 7.74 11.40
CA ALA A 280 1.81 8.83 12.36
C ALA A 280 3.22 9.40 12.66
N ALA A 281 4.20 8.53 12.92
CA ALA A 281 5.59 8.93 13.11
C ALA A 281 6.17 9.66 11.88
N VAL A 282 5.88 9.18 10.66
CA VAL A 282 6.33 9.85 9.44
C VAL A 282 5.65 11.22 9.28
N ALA A 283 4.33 11.33 9.56
CA ALA A 283 3.64 12.61 9.50
C ALA A 283 4.20 13.62 10.50
N GLN A 284 4.55 13.17 11.70
CA GLN A 284 5.22 14.01 12.69
C GLN A 284 6.57 14.52 12.19
N MET A 285 7.42 13.65 11.61
CA MET A 285 8.68 14.11 11.01
C MET A 285 8.47 15.08 9.85
N LEU A 286 7.47 14.82 8.99
CA LEU A 286 7.15 15.69 7.85
C LEU A 286 6.53 17.02 8.25
N SER A 287 5.96 17.12 9.46
CA SER A 287 5.39 18.36 9.98
C SER A 287 6.44 19.33 10.54
N LEU A 288 7.68 18.86 10.74
CA LEU A 288 8.80 19.72 11.09
C LEU A 288 9.16 20.63 9.92
N GLU A 289 9.55 21.86 10.22
CA GLU A 289 10.11 22.76 9.22
C GLU A 289 11.34 22.12 8.56
N ARG A 290 11.52 22.36 7.25
CA ARG A 290 12.60 21.77 6.44
C ARG A 290 13.98 21.97 7.07
N ASP A 291 14.25 23.19 7.54
CA ASP A 291 15.56 23.57 8.09
C ASP A 291 15.75 23.01 9.50
N LEU A 292 14.68 22.93 10.30
CA LEU A 292 14.72 22.27 11.60
C LEU A 292 15.02 20.79 11.45
N LEU A 293 14.36 20.09 10.51
CA LEU A 293 14.65 18.69 10.23
C LEU A 293 16.10 18.49 9.77
N LEU A 294 16.59 19.36 8.88
CA LEU A 294 17.98 19.32 8.42
C LEU A 294 18.97 19.56 9.57
N HIS A 295 18.67 20.53 10.44
CA HIS A 295 19.47 20.84 11.61
C HIS A 295 19.57 19.64 12.56
N LEU A 296 18.43 19.03 12.92
CA LEU A 296 18.40 17.85 13.78
C LEU A 296 19.17 16.68 13.14
N LEU A 297 19.03 16.45 11.83
CA LEU A 297 19.81 15.42 11.15
C LEU A 297 21.31 15.66 11.27
N LYS A 298 21.76 16.92 11.16
CA LYS A 298 23.18 17.31 11.32
C LYS A 298 23.65 17.17 12.76
N GLU A 299 22.87 17.66 13.72
CA GLU A 299 23.16 17.62 15.16
C GLU A 299 23.40 16.19 15.64
N TYR A 300 22.54 15.26 15.23
CA TYR A 300 22.64 13.84 15.61
C TYR A 300 23.53 13.01 14.67
N GLY A 301 24.26 13.65 13.75
CA GLY A 301 25.24 12.98 12.88
C GLY A 301 24.63 12.01 11.86
N ILE A 302 23.39 12.25 11.43
CA ILE A 302 22.70 11.41 10.44
C ILE A 302 23.25 11.71 9.05
N SER A 303 24.01 10.75 8.50
CA SER A 303 24.63 10.91 7.19
C SER A 303 23.65 10.71 6.03
N ARG A 304 23.99 11.29 4.86
CA ARG A 304 23.28 11.06 3.60
C ARG A 304 23.11 9.57 3.30
N ASN A 305 24.16 8.77 3.50
CA ASN A 305 24.17 7.32 3.29
C ASN A 305 23.31 6.55 4.31
N THR A 306 22.94 7.16 5.43
CA THR A 306 22.03 6.56 6.40
C THR A 306 20.59 6.65 5.90
N LEU A 307 20.18 7.82 5.38
CA LEU A 307 18.87 8.03 4.75
C LEU A 307 18.75 7.27 3.43
N MET A 308 19.75 7.40 2.56
CA MET A 308 19.79 6.70 1.28
C MET A 308 20.04 5.20 1.49
N ASN A 309 19.26 4.36 0.83
CA ASN A 309 19.59 2.95 0.63
C ASN A 309 19.88 2.75 -0.86
N GLU A 310 20.71 1.75 -1.23
CA GLU A 310 21.22 1.51 -2.61
C GLU A 310 20.14 1.36 -3.71
N LEU A 311 18.84 1.42 -3.39
CA LEU A 311 17.72 1.02 -4.25
C LEU A 311 16.82 2.18 -4.74
N SER A 312 17.11 3.44 -4.40
CA SER A 312 16.30 4.59 -4.82
C SER A 312 17.16 5.83 -4.99
N TRP A 313 17.22 6.35 -6.21
CA TRP A 313 17.87 7.62 -6.55
C TRP A 313 16.82 8.74 -6.52
N PRO A 314 16.96 9.72 -5.62
CA PRO A 314 16.07 10.87 -5.55
C PRO A 314 16.15 11.79 -6.77
N SER A 315 15.13 12.62 -6.95
CA SER A 315 15.20 13.76 -7.86
C SER A 315 16.23 14.78 -7.38
N GLU A 316 16.55 15.73 -8.25
CA GLU A 316 17.48 16.83 -7.96
C GLU A 316 17.07 17.63 -6.70
N VAL A 317 15.78 17.86 -6.48
CA VAL A 317 15.29 18.67 -5.34
C VAL A 317 15.52 17.97 -4.00
N VAL A 318 15.27 16.66 -3.93
CA VAL A 318 15.53 15.87 -2.72
C VAL A 318 17.03 15.64 -2.56
N MET A 319 17.78 15.51 -3.67
CA MET A 319 19.24 15.40 -3.63
C MET A 319 19.91 16.66 -3.09
N ASP A 320 19.48 17.86 -3.48
CA ASP A 320 19.99 19.15 -2.97
C ASP A 320 19.96 19.19 -1.44
N TRP A 321 18.82 18.83 -0.85
CA TRP A 321 18.67 18.74 0.60
C TRP A 321 19.50 17.61 1.24
N LEU A 322 19.67 16.48 0.55
CA LEU A 322 20.48 15.37 1.04
C LEU A 322 21.99 15.66 0.95
N ASP A 323 22.43 16.48 0.02
CA ASP A 323 23.83 16.86 -0.18
C ASP A 323 24.33 17.83 0.90
N ASP A 324 23.42 18.53 1.57
CA ASP A 324 23.74 19.29 2.78
C ASP A 324 24.10 18.40 3.99
N LEU A 325 23.79 17.11 3.97
CA LEU A 325 24.13 16.18 5.04
C LEU A 325 25.56 15.65 4.88
N PRO A 326 26.26 15.33 5.99
CA PRO A 326 27.57 14.73 5.91
C PRO A 326 27.52 13.41 5.14
N ALA A 327 28.42 13.24 4.18
CA ALA A 327 28.64 11.95 3.51
C ALA A 327 29.56 11.08 4.38
N ASN A 328 29.19 9.81 4.59
CA ASN A 328 30.13 8.89 5.23
C ASN A 328 31.28 8.62 4.24
N SER A 329 32.52 8.96 4.60
CA SER A 329 33.73 8.66 3.84
C SER A 329 34.08 7.16 3.79
N ILE A 330 33.32 6.33 4.52
CA ILE A 330 33.56 4.89 4.60
C ILE A 330 33.10 4.24 3.30
N GLN A 331 34.02 4.10 2.35
CA GLN A 331 33.94 3.07 1.33
C GLN A 331 33.83 1.73 2.06
N ARG A 332 32.63 1.15 2.12
CA ARG A 332 32.51 -0.27 2.44
C ARG A 332 33.25 -1.00 1.33
N ILE A 333 34.48 -1.44 1.63
CA ILE A 333 35.14 -2.45 0.82
C ILE A 333 34.16 -3.61 0.77
N ARG A 334 33.55 -3.84 -0.40
CA ARG A 334 32.80 -5.07 -0.67
C ARG A 334 33.84 -6.19 -0.68
N THR A 335 34.23 -6.64 0.50
CA THR A 335 34.89 -7.94 0.64
C THR A 335 33.81 -8.93 0.23
N ASN A 336 33.90 -9.50 -0.98
CA ASN A 336 33.18 -10.73 -1.28
C ASN A 336 33.69 -11.74 -0.25
N PRO A 337 32.91 -12.06 0.81
CA PRO A 337 33.39 -12.97 1.80
C PRO A 337 33.58 -14.29 1.06
N ILE A 338 34.76 -14.90 1.18
CA ILE A 338 34.93 -16.31 0.85
C ILE A 338 33.73 -17.02 1.51
N GLN A 339 32.92 -17.74 0.73
CA GLN A 339 31.74 -18.46 1.22
C GLN A 339 32.19 -19.62 2.12
N ILE A 340 32.68 -19.31 3.30
CA ILE A 340 32.79 -20.26 4.39
C ILE A 340 31.34 -20.53 4.81
N ARG A 341 30.91 -21.79 4.77
CA ARG A 341 29.59 -22.23 5.26
C ARG A 341 29.49 -22.01 6.77
N ARG A 342 29.36 -20.75 7.21
CA ARG A 342 29.06 -20.38 8.58
C ARG A 342 27.54 -20.27 8.73
N PRO A 343 26.96 -20.73 9.84
CA PRO A 343 25.56 -20.47 10.14
C PRO A 343 25.27 -18.96 10.09
N LYS A 344 24.13 -18.60 9.51
CA LYS A 344 23.65 -17.21 9.55
C LYS A 344 23.44 -16.78 11.01
N ALA A 345 23.60 -15.48 11.29
CA ALA A 345 23.30 -14.94 12.61
C ALA A 345 21.86 -15.31 13.05
N LYS A 346 21.68 -15.61 14.35
CA LYS A 346 20.42 -16.09 14.95
C LYS A 346 19.19 -15.25 14.54
N GLU A 347 19.35 -13.93 14.51
CA GLU A 347 18.28 -13.00 14.10
C GLU A 347 17.89 -13.15 12.63
N VAL A 348 18.86 -13.38 11.74
CA VAL A 348 18.61 -13.60 10.32
C VAL A 348 17.82 -14.89 10.13
N VAL A 349 18.19 -15.95 10.85
CA VAL A 349 17.46 -17.23 10.84
C VAL A 349 16.04 -17.04 11.36
N ARG A 350 15.84 -16.36 12.50
CA ARG A 350 14.50 -16.06 13.05
C ARG A 350 13.64 -15.28 12.06
N ARG A 351 14.21 -14.28 11.38
CA ARG A 351 13.51 -13.50 10.34
C ARG A 351 13.15 -14.35 9.12
N GLU A 352 14.06 -15.20 8.65
CA GLU A 352 13.77 -16.13 7.54
C GLU A 352 12.69 -17.14 7.92
N TRP A 353 12.72 -17.64 9.15
CA TRP A 353 11.69 -18.52 9.70
C TRP A 353 10.32 -17.83 9.78
N ALA A 354 10.24 -16.61 10.33
CA ALA A 354 9.00 -15.84 10.36
C ALA A 354 8.45 -15.57 8.95
N ARG A 355 9.33 -15.25 7.99
CA ARG A 355 8.94 -15.09 6.57
C ARG A 355 8.44 -16.39 5.95
N LEU A 356 9.01 -17.53 6.33
CA LEU A 356 8.56 -18.85 5.88
C LEU A 356 7.19 -19.18 6.46
N LEU A 357 6.99 -19.03 7.77
CA LEU A 357 5.69 -19.25 8.42
C LEU A 357 4.59 -18.40 7.77
N ARG A 358 4.86 -17.12 7.52
CA ARG A 358 3.95 -16.23 6.79
C ARG A 358 3.71 -16.70 5.35
N ARG A 359 4.74 -17.21 4.66
CA ARG A 359 4.59 -17.73 3.29
C ARG A 359 3.58 -18.86 3.22
N HIS A 360 3.52 -19.69 4.26
CA HIS A 360 2.65 -20.86 4.38
C HIS A 360 1.35 -20.59 5.16
N GLY A 361 1.06 -19.34 5.52
CA GLY A 361 -0.18 -18.96 6.23
C GLY A 361 -0.23 -19.38 7.69
N LEU A 362 0.91 -19.73 8.29
CA LEU A 362 1.03 -20.17 9.69
C LEU A 362 1.20 -18.99 10.65
N GLN A 363 1.51 -17.80 10.13
CA GLN A 363 1.59 -16.52 10.85
C GLN A 363 1.12 -15.40 9.91
N ARG A 364 0.53 -14.33 10.45
CA ARG A 364 0.06 -13.18 9.67
C ARG A 364 1.06 -12.03 9.69
#